data_AF-A0A7C5TCZ1-F1
#
_entry.id   AF-A0A7C5TCZ1-F1
#
_cell.length_a   1.000
_cell.length_b   1.000
_cell.length_c   1.000
_cell.angle_alpha   90.00
_cell.angle_beta   90.00
_cell.angle_gamma   90.00
#
_symmetry.space_group_name_H-M   'P 1'
#
loop_
_entity.id
_entity.type
_entity.pdbx_description
1 polymer ?
#
loop_
_entity_poly.entity_id
_entity_poly.type
_entity_poly.pdbx_seq_one_letter_code
_entity_poly.pdbx_strand_id
1 'polypeptide(L)'
;MHRIRCFAVGGFKINGLPRVGKGPMTSKEVSDTSNEASLPKPTRAGRIETCTGLIRQATKCLKNNDKQCVIRLIEELIKNQCHDGRLIGKEVADNARNVIYRLWRITNDEARCEVLTLFKSLGVSRNWISVTLKVGGRLSDLLRRCGIEIEGRVTRNKIIENIESLMVRELSWSEKMMCRALLQFIGIDIDGFEKHGIDACAWLHAETSISYFIGIIASDIADCVIKAKRYEYVKVSLNTTESISAVMFLKILTDIGKPSISIVWGNGTPRRREKTNVAIQYFVFVKKEEWRWLSIEELIKYIKALGSEDVPKLIAGIIDGDGSIRYDFKKSTLNISISACYNCKKRILLDAVQEALGKLGIKSHIYEDEEHNAAVLEVYGKNAIKLLRLITKYLHHPIKWLRAELILVFYDGKINYDTFVELYNQTKYGDSNNDPKRYHGLETLAQAAPQTHTHGNKNHQPHKKELNNWCRRRDLNPGPPGYEPYAGLSPQGAPARLSYPGV
;
A
#
# COMPACT_ATOMS: atom_id res chain seq x y z
N MET A 1 -24.28 -17.65 19.22
CA MET A 1 -24.22 -18.13 17.82
C MET A 1 -25.10 -17.24 16.96
N HIS A 2 -24.50 -16.25 16.31
CA HIS A 2 -25.13 -15.45 15.27
C HIS A 2 -24.21 -15.46 14.05
N ARG A 3 -24.71 -16.03 12.96
CA ARG A 3 -24.03 -16.06 11.66
C ARG A 3 -24.06 -14.65 11.08
N ILE A 4 -22.91 -13.99 11.07
CA ILE A 4 -22.71 -12.76 10.31
C ILE A 4 -22.80 -13.11 8.83
N ARG A 5 -23.78 -12.54 8.14
CA ARG A 5 -23.95 -12.63 6.69
C ARG A 5 -22.80 -11.85 6.04
N CYS A 6 -21.93 -12.56 5.33
CA CYS A 6 -20.99 -11.92 4.40
C CYS A 6 -21.78 -11.36 3.21
N PHE A 7 -21.85 -10.04 3.08
CA PHE A 7 -22.19 -9.41 1.81
C PHE A 7 -20.93 -9.34 0.96
N ALA A 8 -20.67 -10.41 0.20
CA ALA A 8 -19.68 -10.42 -0.87
C ALA A 8 -20.40 -10.10 -2.18
N VAL A 9 -20.33 -8.85 -2.64
CA VAL A 9 -20.64 -8.52 -4.03
C VAL A 9 -19.33 -8.66 -4.81
N GLY A 10 -19.19 -9.74 -5.58
CA GLY A 10 -18.13 -9.88 -6.60
C GLY A 10 -17.03 -10.91 -6.35
N GLY A 11 -17.22 -11.92 -5.49
CA GLY A 11 -16.29 -13.05 -5.37
C GLY A 11 -16.47 -14.09 -6.47
N PHE A 12 -15.49 -14.23 -7.38
CA PHE A 12 -15.39 -15.37 -8.28
C PHE A 12 -15.27 -16.67 -7.45
N LYS A 13 -16.29 -17.52 -7.51
CA LYS A 13 -16.27 -18.89 -6.99
C LYS A 13 -15.18 -19.70 -7.71
N ILE A 14 -14.13 -20.08 -7.00
CA ILE A 14 -13.27 -21.20 -7.39
C ILE A 14 -14.00 -22.47 -6.95
N ASN A 15 -14.81 -23.04 -7.84
CA ASN A 15 -15.38 -24.37 -7.62
C ASN A 15 -14.30 -25.42 -7.86
N GLY A 16 -13.95 -26.18 -6.81
CA GLY A 16 -13.26 -27.46 -6.95
C GLY A 16 -14.11 -28.48 -7.71
N LEU A 17 -13.45 -29.39 -8.44
CA LEU A 17 -14.10 -30.47 -9.18
C LEU A 17 -14.96 -31.38 -8.26
N PRO A 18 -16.20 -31.72 -8.63
CA PRO A 18 -16.89 -32.89 -8.12
C PRO A 18 -16.34 -34.17 -8.79
N ARG A 19 -15.91 -35.13 -7.97
CA ARG A 19 -15.72 -36.52 -8.39
C ARG A 19 -17.09 -37.21 -8.46
N VAL A 20 -17.26 -38.02 -9.51
CA VAL A 20 -18.36 -38.98 -9.79
C VAL A 20 -19.59 -38.36 -10.48
N GLY A 21 -19.91 -38.92 -11.65
CA GLY A 21 -20.81 -38.32 -12.64
C GLY A 21 -22.25 -38.82 -12.63
N LYS A 22 -23.04 -38.22 -13.52
CA LYS A 22 -24.26 -38.74 -14.17
C LYS A 22 -24.61 -37.82 -15.35
N GLY A 23 -25.19 -38.40 -16.40
CA GLY A 23 -25.39 -37.85 -17.75
C GLY A 23 -26.39 -36.68 -17.90
N PRO A 24 -26.75 -36.33 -19.15
CA PRO A 24 -27.22 -35.00 -19.51
C PRO A 24 -28.69 -34.79 -19.15
N MET A 25 -29.02 -33.59 -18.67
CA MET A 25 -30.39 -33.15 -18.47
C MET A 25 -30.69 -32.05 -19.49
N THR A 26 -31.57 -32.37 -20.43
CA THR A 26 -32.22 -31.47 -21.37
C THR A 26 -33.14 -30.50 -20.61
N SER A 27 -33.03 -29.21 -20.90
CA SER A 27 -34.08 -28.24 -20.58
C SER A 27 -34.28 -27.28 -21.74
N LYS A 28 -35.53 -27.23 -22.21
CA LYS A 28 -36.06 -26.38 -23.26
C LYS A 28 -35.93 -24.88 -22.93
N GLU A 29 -35.61 -24.13 -23.99
CA GLU A 29 -35.93 -22.73 -24.33
C GLU A 29 -36.48 -21.79 -23.25
N VAL A 30 -35.76 -20.70 -23.04
CA VAL A 30 -36.37 -19.36 -22.93
C VAL A 30 -35.69 -18.49 -23.99
N SER A 31 -36.42 -18.31 -25.07
CA SER A 31 -36.21 -17.36 -26.16
C SER A 31 -36.37 -15.94 -25.64
N ASP A 32 -35.39 -15.09 -25.95
CA ASP A 32 -35.55 -13.75 -26.54
C ASP A 32 -34.32 -12.89 -26.21
N THR A 33 -33.45 -12.68 -27.21
CA THR A 33 -32.82 -11.39 -27.59
C THR A 33 -31.70 -11.56 -28.62
N SER A 34 -31.79 -10.78 -29.70
CA SER A 34 -30.79 -10.50 -30.76
C SER A 34 -30.50 -11.60 -31.81
N ASN A 35 -31.17 -11.49 -32.96
CA ASN A 35 -30.87 -12.23 -34.19
C ASN A 35 -29.66 -11.65 -34.96
N GLU A 36 -28.50 -11.55 -34.31
CA GLU A 36 -27.22 -11.57 -35.02
C GLU A 36 -26.40 -12.73 -34.47
N ALA A 37 -26.63 -13.90 -35.05
CA ALA A 37 -25.86 -15.10 -34.78
C ALA A 37 -24.40 -14.86 -35.21
N SER A 38 -23.57 -14.41 -34.26
CA SER A 38 -22.12 -14.49 -34.39
C SER A 38 -21.76 -15.96 -34.65
N LEU A 39 -21.12 -16.24 -35.79
CA LEU A 39 -20.65 -17.58 -36.13
C LEU A 39 -19.95 -18.23 -34.90
N PRO A 40 -20.22 -19.51 -34.60
CA PRO A 40 -19.63 -20.18 -33.45
C PRO A 40 -18.10 -20.07 -33.53
N LYS A 41 -17.50 -19.45 -32.52
CA LYS A 41 -16.04 -19.29 -32.46
C LYS A 41 -15.40 -20.69 -32.48
N PRO A 42 -14.40 -20.94 -33.34
CA PRO A 42 -13.82 -22.27 -33.48
C PRO A 42 -13.24 -22.76 -32.15
N THR A 43 -13.45 -24.06 -31.88
CA THR A 43 -12.87 -24.78 -30.73
C THR A 43 -11.34 -24.72 -30.80
N ARG A 44 -10.65 -24.95 -29.67
CA ARG A 44 -9.18 -24.95 -29.64
C ARG A 44 -8.57 -25.91 -30.67
N ALA A 45 -9.16 -27.10 -30.84
CA ALA A 45 -8.75 -28.08 -31.83
C ALA A 45 -8.98 -27.56 -33.27
N GLY A 46 -10.16 -27.00 -33.55
CA GLY A 46 -10.46 -26.40 -34.86
C GLY A 46 -9.51 -25.26 -35.23
N ARG A 47 -9.15 -24.40 -34.26
CA ARG A 47 -8.16 -23.32 -34.50
C ARG A 47 -6.77 -23.87 -34.80
N ILE A 48 -6.34 -24.91 -34.09
CA ILE A 48 -5.03 -25.55 -34.35
C ILE A 48 -4.98 -26.12 -35.76
N GLU A 49 -6.06 -26.77 -36.21
CA GLU A 49 -6.16 -27.32 -37.56
C GLU A 49 -6.11 -26.21 -38.62
N THR A 50 -6.92 -25.16 -38.47
CA THR A 50 -6.92 -23.98 -39.36
C THR A 50 -5.54 -23.33 -39.41
N CYS A 51 -4.92 -23.06 -38.26
CA CYS A 51 -3.61 -22.43 -38.20
C CYS A 51 -2.52 -23.33 -38.83
N THR A 52 -2.55 -24.63 -38.59
CA THR A 52 -1.59 -25.57 -39.18
C THR A 52 -1.74 -25.63 -40.70
N GLY A 53 -2.99 -25.61 -41.20
CA GLY A 53 -3.31 -25.54 -42.62
C GLY A 53 -2.75 -24.27 -43.27
N LEU A 54 -3.01 -23.11 -42.67
CA LEU A 54 -2.51 -21.81 -43.15
C LEU A 54 -0.98 -21.75 -43.12
N ILE A 55 -0.33 -22.25 -42.08
CA ILE A 55 1.14 -22.33 -41.97
C ILE A 55 1.72 -23.18 -43.11
N ARG A 56 1.12 -24.34 -43.40
CA ARG A 56 1.57 -25.23 -44.50
C ARG A 56 1.45 -24.53 -45.85
N GLN A 57 0.34 -23.84 -46.12
CA GLN A 57 0.15 -23.09 -47.36
C GLN A 57 1.16 -21.95 -47.47
N ALA A 58 1.36 -21.17 -46.40
CA ALA A 58 2.30 -20.06 -46.40
C ALA A 58 3.74 -20.54 -46.60
N THR A 59 4.09 -21.71 -46.04
CA THR A 59 5.40 -22.35 -46.25
C THR A 59 5.60 -22.79 -47.70
N LYS A 60 4.55 -23.28 -48.38
CA LYS A 60 4.62 -23.62 -49.82
C LYS A 60 4.83 -22.37 -50.67
N CYS A 61 4.09 -21.30 -50.42
CA CYS A 61 4.28 -20.04 -51.15
C CYS A 61 5.66 -19.43 -50.93
N LEU A 62 6.21 -19.53 -49.71
CA LEU A 62 7.60 -19.15 -49.44
C LEU A 62 8.62 -19.96 -50.25
N LYS A 63 8.41 -21.28 -50.42
CA LYS A 63 9.28 -22.13 -51.25
C LYS A 63 9.22 -21.77 -52.73
N ASN A 64 8.06 -21.32 -53.21
CA ASN A 64 7.83 -20.91 -54.59
C ASN A 64 8.18 -19.43 -54.85
N ASN A 65 8.72 -18.71 -53.85
CA ASN A 65 9.03 -17.28 -53.91
C ASN A 65 7.83 -16.38 -54.27
N ASP A 66 6.60 -16.83 -54.01
CA ASP A 66 5.37 -16.08 -54.24
C ASP A 66 5.07 -15.18 -53.04
N LYS A 67 5.60 -13.95 -53.09
CA LYS A 67 5.51 -12.98 -51.99
C LYS A 67 4.07 -12.54 -51.72
N GLN A 68 3.27 -12.35 -52.77
CA GLN A 68 1.88 -11.91 -52.65
C GLN A 68 1.01 -12.99 -52.00
N CYS A 69 1.21 -14.27 -52.37
CA CYS A 69 0.56 -15.37 -51.67
C CYS A 69 0.91 -15.38 -50.16
N VAL A 70 2.19 -15.19 -49.80
CA VAL A 70 2.61 -15.25 -48.40
C VAL A 70 2.05 -14.08 -47.59
N ILE A 71 2.03 -12.85 -48.14
CA ILE A 71 1.45 -11.67 -47.44
C ILE A 71 -0.03 -11.92 -47.13
N ARG A 72 -0.81 -12.39 -48.11
CA ARG A 72 -2.23 -12.73 -47.92
C ARG A 72 -2.43 -13.80 -46.84
N LEU A 73 -1.59 -14.84 -46.82
CA LEU A 73 -1.69 -15.90 -45.82
C LEU A 73 -1.24 -15.45 -44.41
N ILE A 74 -0.32 -14.48 -44.32
CA ILE A 74 0.05 -13.86 -43.04
C ILE A 74 -1.10 -13.04 -42.46
N GLU A 75 -1.81 -12.28 -43.30
CA GLU A 75 -3.02 -11.58 -42.88
C GLU A 75 -4.03 -12.55 -42.27
N GLU A 76 -4.30 -13.68 -42.95
CA GLU A 76 -5.19 -14.73 -42.45
C GLU A 76 -4.69 -15.37 -41.15
N LEU A 77 -3.38 -15.65 -41.04
CA LEU A 77 -2.79 -16.17 -39.79
C LEU A 77 -2.97 -15.20 -38.62
N ILE A 78 -2.87 -13.90 -38.86
CA ILE A 78 -3.03 -12.88 -37.81
C ILE A 78 -4.50 -12.71 -37.44
N LYS A 79 -5.42 -12.64 -38.42
CA LYS A 79 -6.88 -12.58 -38.20
C LYS A 79 -7.38 -13.77 -37.39
N ASN A 80 -6.84 -14.96 -37.66
CA ASN A 80 -7.17 -16.19 -36.92
C ASN A 80 -6.39 -16.35 -35.59
N GLN A 81 -5.64 -15.34 -35.16
CA GLN A 81 -4.87 -15.34 -33.92
C GLN A 81 -3.84 -16.49 -33.82
N CYS A 82 -3.36 -16.99 -34.96
CA CYS A 82 -2.40 -18.09 -35.04
C CYS A 82 -1.00 -17.74 -34.50
N HIS A 83 -0.82 -16.55 -33.94
CA HIS A 83 0.41 -16.08 -33.31
C HIS A 83 0.33 -16.00 -31.78
N ASP A 84 -0.84 -16.28 -31.19
CA ASP A 84 -1.07 -16.29 -29.75
C ASP A 84 -0.99 -17.71 -29.17
N GLY A 85 0.17 -18.02 -28.58
CA GLY A 85 0.42 -19.31 -27.95
C GLY A 85 -0.51 -19.65 -26.78
N ARG A 86 -1.22 -18.67 -26.19
CA ARG A 86 -2.24 -18.92 -25.15
C ARG A 86 -3.46 -19.63 -25.72
N LEU A 87 -3.81 -19.33 -26.97
CA LEU A 87 -5.03 -19.83 -27.62
C LEU A 87 -4.78 -21.15 -28.35
N ILE A 88 -3.64 -21.28 -29.04
CA ILE A 88 -3.36 -22.40 -29.96
C ILE A 88 -2.15 -23.25 -29.55
N GLY A 89 -1.48 -22.94 -28.45
CA GLY A 89 -0.26 -23.61 -28.01
C GLY A 89 1.01 -23.02 -28.61
N LYS A 90 2.12 -23.16 -27.88
CA LYS A 90 3.40 -22.52 -28.19
C LYS A 90 3.96 -22.93 -29.55
N GLU A 91 3.92 -24.23 -29.87
CA GLU A 91 4.53 -24.78 -31.07
C GLU A 91 3.91 -24.20 -32.36
N VAL A 92 2.58 -24.23 -32.46
CA VAL A 92 1.85 -23.71 -33.62
C VAL A 92 2.07 -22.19 -33.75
N ALA A 93 2.05 -21.46 -32.64
CA ALA A 93 2.29 -20.02 -32.62
C ALA A 93 3.73 -19.66 -33.05
N ASP A 94 4.72 -20.44 -32.62
CA ASP A 94 6.12 -20.23 -33.00
C ASP A 94 6.35 -20.58 -34.48
N ASN A 95 5.65 -21.58 -35.02
CA ASN A 95 5.66 -21.90 -36.45
C ASN A 95 5.07 -20.76 -37.30
N ALA A 96 3.94 -20.17 -36.89
CA ALA A 96 3.37 -19.00 -37.56
C ALA A 96 4.34 -17.80 -37.54
N ARG A 97 5.00 -17.54 -36.40
CA ARG A 97 6.04 -16.51 -36.28
C ARG A 97 7.22 -16.76 -37.20
N ASN A 98 7.65 -18.02 -37.35
CA ASN A 98 8.77 -18.38 -38.20
C ASN A 98 8.48 -18.14 -39.69
N VAL A 99 7.25 -18.41 -40.15
CA VAL A 99 6.80 -18.05 -41.51
C VAL A 99 6.92 -16.55 -41.75
N ILE A 100 6.44 -15.74 -40.81
CA ILE A 100 6.48 -14.27 -40.87
C ILE A 100 7.93 -13.76 -40.88
N TYR A 101 8.78 -14.32 -40.02
CA TYR A 101 10.21 -14.00 -39.97
C TYR A 101 10.93 -14.34 -41.29
N ARG A 102 10.58 -15.48 -41.92
CA ARG A 102 11.15 -15.89 -43.21
C ARG A 102 10.75 -14.94 -44.33
N LEU A 103 9.48 -14.55 -44.42
CA LEU A 103 9.02 -13.54 -45.38
C LEU A 103 9.83 -12.24 -45.19
N TRP A 104 9.93 -11.76 -43.94
CA TRP A 104 10.64 -10.52 -43.62
C TRP A 104 12.09 -10.50 -44.12
N ARG A 105 12.79 -11.65 -44.05
CA ARG A 105 14.18 -11.78 -44.51
C ARG A 105 14.35 -11.69 -46.03
N ILE A 106 13.37 -12.16 -46.80
CA ILE A 106 13.44 -12.22 -48.27
C ILE A 106 12.77 -11.02 -48.97
N THR A 107 12.21 -10.11 -48.18
CA THR A 107 11.47 -8.94 -48.67
C THR A 107 12.39 -7.71 -48.74
N ASN A 108 12.22 -6.90 -49.79
CA ASN A 108 12.93 -5.63 -50.00
C ASN A 108 12.34 -4.51 -49.12
N ASP A 109 12.96 -3.32 -49.11
CA ASP A 109 12.56 -2.25 -48.20
C ASP A 109 11.16 -1.69 -48.46
N GLU A 110 10.70 -1.67 -49.72
CA GLU A 110 9.35 -1.21 -50.10
C GLU A 110 8.26 -2.15 -49.56
N ALA A 111 8.37 -3.45 -49.82
CA ALA A 111 7.40 -4.43 -49.33
C ALA A 111 7.52 -4.69 -47.81
N ARG A 112 8.62 -4.30 -47.15
CA ARG A 112 8.70 -4.27 -45.68
C ARG A 112 7.75 -3.24 -45.09
N CYS A 113 7.56 -2.09 -45.74
CA CYS A 113 6.60 -1.09 -45.28
C CYS A 113 5.15 -1.58 -45.41
N GLU A 114 4.82 -2.29 -46.49
CA GLU A 114 3.50 -2.91 -46.66
C GLU A 114 3.18 -3.91 -45.53
N VAL A 115 4.14 -4.77 -45.19
CA VAL A 115 4.00 -5.74 -44.09
C VAL A 115 3.81 -5.05 -42.74
N LEU A 116 4.54 -3.95 -42.49
CA LEU A 116 4.38 -3.18 -41.24
C LEU A 116 3.03 -2.45 -41.18
N THR A 117 2.53 -1.94 -42.31
CA THR A 117 1.21 -1.32 -42.42
C THR A 117 0.10 -2.34 -42.15
N LEU A 118 0.25 -3.55 -42.70
CA LEU A 118 -0.64 -4.68 -42.42
C LEU A 118 -0.65 -5.04 -40.92
N PHE A 119 0.51 -5.07 -40.26
CA PHE A 119 0.54 -5.33 -38.82
C PHE A 119 -0.14 -4.23 -37.99
N LYS A 120 -0.01 -2.96 -38.41
CA LYS A 120 -0.72 -1.85 -37.78
C LYS A 120 -2.24 -2.00 -37.95
N SER A 121 -2.73 -2.25 -39.16
CA SER A 121 -4.17 -2.37 -39.43
C SER A 121 -4.81 -3.54 -38.69
N LEU A 122 -4.05 -4.62 -38.47
CA LEU A 122 -4.49 -5.80 -37.72
C LEU A 122 -4.28 -5.67 -36.19
N GLY A 123 -3.86 -4.51 -35.69
CA GLY A 123 -3.72 -4.26 -34.25
C GLY A 123 -2.60 -5.06 -33.56
N VAL A 124 -1.58 -5.48 -34.29
CA VAL A 124 -0.49 -6.29 -33.73
C VAL A 124 0.41 -5.44 -32.83
N SER A 125 0.64 -5.90 -31.60
CA SER A 125 1.44 -5.12 -30.64
C SER A 125 2.89 -4.89 -31.10
N ARG A 126 3.40 -3.68 -30.87
CA ARG A 126 4.79 -3.28 -31.19
C ARG A 126 5.85 -4.26 -30.69
N ASN A 127 5.69 -4.79 -29.47
CA ASN A 127 6.64 -5.74 -28.89
C ASN A 127 6.63 -7.09 -29.63
N TRP A 128 5.45 -7.56 -30.03
CA TRP A 128 5.34 -8.79 -30.80
C TRP A 128 6.05 -8.65 -32.16
N ILE A 129 5.85 -7.52 -32.86
CA ILE A 129 6.55 -7.23 -34.13
C ILE A 129 8.06 -7.24 -33.94
N SER A 130 8.55 -6.55 -32.91
CA SER A 130 9.99 -6.46 -32.61
C SER A 130 10.63 -7.85 -32.39
N VAL A 131 9.94 -8.74 -31.66
CA VAL A 131 10.38 -10.10 -31.37
C VAL A 131 10.30 -10.99 -32.61
N THR A 132 9.16 -11.00 -33.32
CA THR A 132 8.93 -11.86 -34.48
C THR A 132 9.91 -11.54 -35.62
N LEU A 133 10.14 -10.25 -35.89
CA LEU A 133 11.04 -9.82 -36.96
C LEU A 133 12.53 -9.83 -36.53
N LYS A 134 12.82 -10.06 -35.24
CA LYS A 134 14.17 -10.01 -34.64
C LYS A 134 14.92 -8.70 -34.90
N VAL A 135 14.20 -7.58 -34.93
CA VAL A 135 14.76 -6.24 -35.19
C VAL A 135 15.07 -5.46 -33.91
N GLY A 136 14.54 -5.88 -32.76
CA GLY A 136 14.79 -5.24 -31.47
C GLY A 136 14.49 -3.73 -31.48
N GLY A 137 15.44 -2.93 -31.02
CA GLY A 137 15.35 -1.46 -30.98
C GLY A 137 15.30 -0.78 -32.36
N ARG A 138 15.71 -1.46 -33.44
CA ARG A 138 15.69 -0.91 -34.81
C ARG A 138 14.28 -0.79 -35.40
N LEU A 139 13.26 -1.35 -34.73
CA LEU A 139 11.87 -1.24 -35.17
C LEU A 139 11.41 0.23 -35.25
N SER A 140 11.89 1.10 -34.35
CA SER A 140 11.55 2.52 -34.34
C SER A 140 12.00 3.23 -35.63
N ASP A 141 13.20 2.94 -36.12
CA ASP A 141 13.72 3.52 -37.35
C ASP A 141 12.97 3.00 -38.57
N LEU A 142 12.62 1.71 -38.59
CA LEU A 142 11.86 1.09 -39.67
C LEU A 142 10.44 1.68 -39.76
N LEU A 143 9.75 1.78 -38.62
CA LEU A 143 8.42 2.38 -38.54
C LEU A 143 8.45 3.85 -39.00
N ARG A 144 9.46 4.62 -38.58
CA ARG A 144 9.65 6.00 -39.01
C ARG A 144 9.90 6.11 -40.52
N ARG A 145 10.75 5.25 -41.10
CA ARG A 145 11.00 5.20 -42.55
C ARG A 145 9.74 4.92 -43.35
N CYS A 146 8.85 4.07 -42.83
CA CYS A 146 7.58 3.75 -43.46
C CYS A 146 6.44 4.73 -43.15
N GLY A 147 6.67 5.77 -42.34
CA GLY A 147 5.61 6.70 -41.92
C GLY A 147 4.54 6.08 -41.01
N ILE A 148 4.87 5.00 -40.29
CA ILE A 148 3.92 4.22 -39.50
C ILE A 148 4.10 4.53 -38.02
N GLU A 149 3.03 5.01 -37.39
CA GLU A 149 2.94 5.07 -35.93
C GLU A 149 2.10 3.89 -35.41
N ILE A 150 2.72 3.03 -34.59
CA ILE A 150 2.05 1.95 -33.86
C ILE A 150 2.04 2.33 -32.39
N GLU A 151 0.84 2.48 -31.81
CA GLU A 151 0.67 2.79 -30.40
C GLU A 151 1.42 1.77 -29.53
N GLY A 152 2.19 2.29 -28.57
CA GLY A 152 2.81 1.46 -27.54
C GLY A 152 1.76 0.77 -26.68
N ARG A 153 2.19 -0.17 -25.83
CA ARG A 153 1.30 -0.62 -24.75
C ARG A 153 0.86 0.59 -23.93
N VAL A 154 -0.43 0.65 -23.63
CA VAL A 154 -0.97 1.59 -22.63
C VAL A 154 -0.06 1.55 -21.41
N THR A 155 0.46 2.72 -21.03
CA THR A 155 1.38 2.81 -19.90
C THR A 155 0.67 2.36 -18.64
N ARG A 156 1.41 1.77 -17.69
CA ARG A 156 0.82 1.33 -16.42
C ARG A 156 0.06 2.46 -15.72
N ASN A 157 0.60 3.68 -15.75
CA ASN A 157 -0.06 4.86 -15.18
C ASN A 157 -1.41 5.09 -15.85
N LYS A 158 -1.49 4.99 -17.18
CA LYS A 158 -2.75 5.17 -17.89
C LYS A 158 -3.76 4.06 -17.60
N ILE A 159 -3.30 2.83 -17.36
CA ILE A 159 -4.16 1.73 -16.89
C ILE A 159 -4.69 2.05 -15.48
N ILE A 160 -3.84 2.54 -14.57
CA ILE A 160 -4.24 2.90 -13.20
C ILE A 160 -5.28 4.03 -13.23
N GLU A 161 -5.02 5.10 -13.97
CA GLU A 161 -5.97 6.22 -14.14
C GLU A 161 -7.33 5.73 -14.67
N ASN A 162 -7.33 4.82 -15.65
CA ASN A 162 -8.56 4.26 -16.19
C ASN A 162 -9.30 3.41 -15.16
N ILE A 163 -8.59 2.63 -14.34
CA ILE A 163 -9.19 1.81 -13.28
C ILE A 163 -9.75 2.71 -12.17
N GLU A 164 -9.00 3.71 -11.72
CA GLU A 164 -9.46 4.69 -10.74
C GLU A 164 -10.71 5.42 -11.24
N SER A 165 -10.72 5.85 -12.51
CA SER A 165 -11.88 6.47 -13.14
C SER A 165 -13.10 5.54 -13.16
N LEU A 166 -12.92 4.26 -13.49
CA LEU A 166 -13.99 3.27 -13.44
C LEU A 166 -14.47 3.02 -12.02
N MET A 167 -13.58 2.96 -11.03
CA MET A 167 -13.95 2.78 -9.63
C MET A 167 -14.79 3.96 -9.13
N VAL A 168 -14.39 5.18 -9.45
CA VAL A 168 -15.17 6.38 -9.09
C VAL A 168 -16.53 6.37 -9.78
N ARG A 169 -16.59 6.07 -11.09
CA ARG A 169 -17.83 6.14 -11.88
C ARG A 169 -18.81 5.01 -11.60
N GLU A 170 -18.32 3.77 -11.53
CA GLU A 170 -19.16 2.57 -11.47
C GLU A 170 -19.38 2.08 -10.03
N LEU A 171 -18.41 2.30 -9.14
CA LEU A 171 -18.46 1.82 -7.76
C LEU A 171 -18.66 2.96 -6.74
N SER A 172 -18.88 4.19 -7.21
CA SER A 172 -18.98 5.39 -6.37
C SER A 172 -17.81 5.50 -5.37
N TRP A 173 -16.63 5.05 -5.79
CA TRP A 173 -15.47 4.95 -4.93
C TRP A 173 -14.98 6.35 -4.53
N SER A 174 -14.78 6.59 -3.23
CA SER A 174 -14.34 7.86 -2.67
C SER A 174 -13.47 7.68 -1.44
N GLU A 175 -12.64 8.67 -1.11
CA GLU A 175 -11.82 8.65 0.10
C GLU A 175 -12.66 8.52 1.37
N LYS A 176 -13.82 9.19 1.42
CA LYS A 176 -14.76 9.07 2.54
C LYS A 176 -15.30 7.65 2.69
N MET A 177 -15.66 6.99 1.59
CA MET A 177 -16.10 5.58 1.63
C MET A 177 -14.97 4.66 2.12
N MET A 178 -13.74 4.85 1.67
CA MET A 178 -12.58 4.07 2.14
C MET A 178 -12.31 4.28 3.62
N CYS A 179 -12.37 5.52 4.09
CA CYS A 179 -12.23 5.83 5.52
C CYS A 179 -13.31 5.12 6.33
N ARG A 180 -14.58 5.17 5.89
CA ARG A 180 -15.67 4.47 6.59
C ARG A 180 -15.44 2.95 6.63
N ALA A 181 -15.03 2.36 5.51
CA ALA A 181 -14.70 0.94 5.45
C ALA A 181 -13.54 0.57 6.39
N LEU A 182 -12.48 1.39 6.44
CA LEU A 182 -11.34 1.17 7.33
C LEU A 182 -11.76 1.23 8.81
N LEU A 183 -12.50 2.26 9.20
CA LEU A 183 -12.95 2.43 10.59
C LEU A 183 -13.90 1.30 11.02
N GLN A 184 -14.84 0.90 10.15
CA GLN A 184 -15.70 -0.26 10.40
C GLN A 184 -14.91 -1.57 10.51
N PHE A 185 -13.92 -1.77 9.64
CA PHE A 185 -13.06 -2.96 9.66
C PHE A 185 -12.34 -3.09 11.00
N ILE A 186 -11.89 -1.98 11.60
CA ILE A 186 -11.26 -1.99 12.92
C ILE A 186 -12.25 -1.89 14.08
N GLY A 187 -13.55 -2.06 13.84
CA GLY A 187 -14.58 -2.10 14.88
C GLY A 187 -14.96 -0.75 15.48
N ILE A 188 -14.89 0.33 14.70
CA ILE A 188 -15.38 1.66 15.11
C ILE A 188 -16.79 1.87 14.52
N ASP A 189 -17.74 2.17 15.40
CA ASP A 189 -19.10 2.57 15.04
C ASP A 189 -19.14 4.05 14.67
N ILE A 190 -19.02 4.32 13.37
CA ILE A 190 -18.98 5.66 12.81
C ILE A 190 -20.28 6.43 13.08
N ASP A 191 -21.42 5.77 12.98
CA ASP A 191 -22.72 6.42 13.14
C ASP A 191 -22.91 6.90 14.59
N GLY A 192 -22.34 6.16 15.55
CA GLY A 192 -22.24 6.58 16.95
C GLY A 192 -21.49 7.91 17.12
N PHE A 193 -20.35 8.11 16.44
CA PHE A 193 -19.62 9.38 16.47
C PHE A 193 -20.35 10.51 15.74
N GLU A 194 -20.90 10.23 14.56
CA GLU A 194 -21.59 11.23 13.73
C GLU A 194 -22.86 11.77 14.40
N LYS A 195 -23.57 10.92 15.16
CA LYS A 195 -24.72 11.33 15.99
C LYS A 195 -24.37 12.43 17.00
N HIS A 196 -23.12 12.49 17.43
CA HIS A 196 -22.61 13.49 18.37
C HIS A 196 -21.81 14.61 17.67
N GLY A 197 -21.96 14.75 16.35
CA GLY A 197 -21.36 15.83 15.57
C GLY A 197 -19.87 15.66 15.28
N ILE A 198 -19.33 14.44 15.41
CA ILE A 198 -17.93 14.12 15.11
C ILE A 198 -17.87 13.45 13.73
N ASP A 199 -17.34 14.13 12.71
CA ASP A 199 -17.06 13.50 11.41
C ASP A 199 -15.82 12.61 11.54
N ALA A 200 -16.02 11.30 11.71
CA ALA A 200 -14.94 10.34 11.95
C ALA A 200 -13.90 10.28 10.81
N CYS A 201 -14.19 10.84 9.63
CA CYS A 201 -13.31 10.85 8.47
C CYS A 201 -12.66 12.21 8.20
N ALA A 202 -12.86 13.24 9.03
CA ALA A 202 -12.28 14.56 8.81
C ALA A 202 -10.73 14.58 8.88
N TRP A 203 -10.09 13.58 9.48
CA TRP A 203 -8.63 13.39 9.43
C TRP A 203 -8.07 13.29 8.00
N LEU A 204 -8.89 12.91 7.00
CA LEU A 204 -8.47 12.88 5.59
C LEU A 204 -7.99 14.24 5.09
N HIS A 205 -8.53 15.32 5.67
CA HIS A 205 -8.25 16.72 5.32
C HIS A 205 -7.18 17.36 6.21
N ALA A 206 -6.48 16.60 7.05
CA ALA A 206 -5.41 17.11 7.87
C ALA A 206 -4.30 17.76 7.01
N GLU A 207 -3.87 18.95 7.39
CA GLU A 207 -2.87 19.72 6.65
C GLU A 207 -1.49 19.05 6.78
N THR A 208 -0.90 18.64 5.65
CA THR A 208 0.50 18.19 5.63
C THR A 208 1.44 19.39 5.55
N SER A 209 2.52 19.36 6.33
CA SER A 209 3.59 20.35 6.26
C SER A 209 4.96 19.69 6.45
N ILE A 210 6.03 20.41 6.10
CA ILE A 210 7.39 19.97 6.40
C ILE A 210 7.59 19.74 7.90
N SER A 211 7.04 20.61 8.75
CA SER A 211 7.11 20.51 10.21
C SER A 211 6.45 19.23 10.72
N TYR A 212 5.28 18.87 10.20
CA TYR A 212 4.63 17.57 10.47
C TYR A 212 5.51 16.39 10.05
N PHE A 213 6.03 16.45 8.82
CA PHE A 213 6.87 15.39 8.29
C PHE A 213 8.14 15.19 9.11
N ILE A 214 8.74 16.28 9.60
CA ILE A 214 9.88 16.25 10.53
C ILE A 214 9.53 15.55 11.84
N GLY A 215 8.29 15.71 12.33
CA GLY A 215 7.80 14.98 13.49
C GLY A 215 7.74 13.46 13.27
N ILE A 216 7.33 13.05 12.07
CA ILE A 216 7.37 11.64 11.65
C ILE A 216 8.83 11.15 11.50
N ILE A 217 9.75 12.00 11.02
CA ILE A 217 11.19 11.69 10.97
C ILE A 217 11.76 11.43 12.37
N ALA A 218 11.39 12.27 13.34
CA ALA A 218 11.85 12.18 14.71
C ALA A 218 11.34 10.93 15.45
N SER A 219 10.19 10.40 15.04
CA SER A 219 9.53 9.25 15.65
C SER A 219 9.77 7.96 14.85
N ASP A 220 9.01 7.73 13.78
CA ASP A 220 8.82 6.40 13.20
C ASP A 220 9.66 6.07 11.97
N ILE A 221 10.22 7.08 11.27
CA ILE A 221 11.03 6.84 10.08
C ILE A 221 12.33 6.12 10.42
N ALA A 222 12.62 5.10 9.63
CA ALA A 222 13.93 4.49 9.51
C ALA A 222 14.57 4.93 8.20
N ASP A 223 15.72 5.58 8.28
CA ASP A 223 16.52 6.03 7.15
C ASP A 223 17.95 5.46 7.19
N CYS A 224 18.45 4.99 6.05
CA CYS A 224 19.82 4.54 5.94
C CYS A 224 20.42 4.76 4.56
N VAL A 225 21.73 5.00 4.50
CA VAL A 225 22.45 5.20 3.23
C VAL A 225 22.66 3.84 2.55
N ILE A 226 22.25 3.75 1.29
CA ILE A 226 22.42 2.59 0.41
C ILE A 226 23.29 3.02 -0.77
N LYS A 227 24.34 2.24 -1.04
CA LYS A 227 25.19 2.45 -2.21
C LYS A 227 24.63 1.67 -3.39
N ALA A 228 24.41 2.34 -4.51
CA ALA A 228 24.00 1.71 -5.76
C ALA A 228 24.91 2.19 -6.90
N LYS A 229 25.82 1.31 -7.33
CA LYS A 229 26.85 1.61 -8.33
C LYS A 229 27.72 2.80 -7.89
N ARG A 230 27.67 3.92 -8.62
CA ARG A 230 28.44 5.15 -8.37
C ARG A 230 27.70 6.19 -7.53
N TYR A 231 26.46 5.90 -7.12
CA TYR A 231 25.61 6.86 -6.41
C TYR A 231 25.24 6.35 -5.01
N GLU A 232 25.08 7.29 -4.09
CA GLU A 232 24.57 7.04 -2.74
C GLU A 232 23.12 7.55 -2.65
N TYR A 233 22.25 6.70 -2.13
CA TYR A 233 20.85 7.02 -1.89
C TYR A 233 20.56 6.86 -0.41
N VAL A 234 19.52 7.52 0.08
CA VAL A 234 18.92 7.22 1.38
C VAL A 234 17.65 6.43 1.14
N LYS A 235 17.60 5.22 1.71
CA LYS A 235 16.36 4.46 1.83
C LYS A 235 15.61 4.99 3.05
N VAL A 236 14.49 5.68 2.81
CA VAL A 236 13.58 6.16 3.85
C VAL A 236 12.43 5.16 3.94
N SER A 237 12.12 4.68 5.14
CA SER A 237 11.16 3.59 5.32
C SER A 237 10.31 3.73 6.57
N LEU A 238 9.07 3.25 6.46
CA LEU A 238 8.10 3.12 7.54
C LEU A 238 7.63 1.67 7.58
N ASN A 239 7.63 1.07 8.78
CA ASN A 239 7.28 -0.32 8.99
C ASN A 239 6.12 -0.41 9.96
N THR A 240 5.10 -1.20 9.64
CA THR A 240 3.96 -1.40 10.54
C THR A 240 3.42 -2.83 10.48
N THR A 241 2.81 -3.24 11.57
CA THR A 241 1.95 -4.41 11.66
C THR A 241 0.50 -4.02 11.95
N GLU A 242 0.22 -2.74 12.16
CA GLU A 242 -1.08 -2.19 12.54
C GLU A 242 -1.91 -1.87 11.29
N SER A 243 -3.22 -2.06 11.39
CA SER A 243 -4.19 -1.78 10.34
C SER A 243 -4.19 -0.32 9.90
N ILE A 244 -4.15 0.60 10.86
CA ILE A 244 -4.21 2.03 10.57
C ILE A 244 -2.94 2.53 9.89
N SER A 245 -1.77 2.25 10.46
CA SER A 245 -0.52 2.70 9.84
C SER A 245 -0.24 2.00 8.51
N ALA A 246 -0.84 0.84 8.23
CA ALA A 246 -0.77 0.21 6.90
C ALA A 246 -1.34 1.09 5.78
N VAL A 247 -2.33 1.94 6.07
CA VAL A 247 -2.89 2.91 5.12
C VAL A 247 -2.18 4.27 5.23
N MET A 248 -2.00 4.75 6.46
CA MET A 248 -1.47 6.08 6.72
C MET A 248 -0.02 6.25 6.23
N PHE A 249 0.86 5.27 6.47
CA PHE A 249 2.27 5.36 6.10
C PHE A 249 2.49 5.46 4.58
N LEU A 250 1.60 4.84 3.80
CA LEU A 250 1.62 4.98 2.36
C LEU A 250 1.34 6.44 1.94
N LYS A 251 0.33 7.08 2.55
CA LYS A 251 -0.02 8.48 2.28
C LYS A 251 1.15 9.40 2.62
N ILE A 252 1.76 9.24 3.81
CA ILE A 252 2.91 10.05 4.25
C ILE A 252 4.10 9.97 3.28
N LEU A 253 4.47 8.76 2.82
CA LEU A 253 5.63 8.60 1.94
C LEU A 253 5.38 9.06 0.50
N THR A 254 4.11 9.18 0.09
CA THR A 254 3.74 9.65 -1.25
C THR A 254 4.15 11.11 -1.47
N ASP A 255 4.23 11.91 -0.40
CA ASP A 255 4.67 13.31 -0.45
C ASP A 255 6.17 13.46 -0.74
N ILE A 256 6.96 12.41 -0.51
CA ILE A 256 8.41 12.39 -0.77
C ILE A 256 8.71 11.81 -2.16
N GLY A 257 7.94 10.82 -2.57
CA GLY A 257 8.17 10.08 -3.80
C GLY A 257 7.19 8.94 -3.97
N LYS A 258 7.42 8.06 -4.95
CA LYS A 258 6.54 6.91 -5.17
C LYS A 258 6.97 5.74 -4.28
N PRO A 259 6.24 5.42 -3.19
CA PRO A 259 6.64 4.36 -2.27
C PRO A 259 6.59 2.99 -2.94
N SER A 260 7.60 2.18 -2.63
CA SER A 260 7.62 0.74 -2.86
C SER A 260 7.18 0.02 -1.58
N ILE A 261 6.65 -1.19 -1.75
CA ILE A 261 6.14 -2.02 -0.66
C ILE A 261 6.97 -3.30 -0.58
N SER A 262 7.35 -3.71 0.61
CA SER A 262 7.90 -5.04 0.91
C SER A 262 7.16 -5.66 2.10
N ILE A 263 6.97 -6.98 2.04
CA ILE A 263 6.49 -7.77 3.16
C ILE A 263 7.71 -8.31 3.89
N VAL A 264 7.84 -7.99 5.17
CA VAL A 264 9.02 -8.36 5.97
C VAL A 264 8.60 -9.22 7.15
N TRP A 265 9.38 -10.26 7.41
CA TRP A 265 9.23 -11.09 8.59
C TRP A 265 9.93 -10.39 9.76
N GLY A 266 9.18 -10.06 10.81
CA GLY A 266 9.77 -9.58 12.04
C GLY A 266 10.44 -10.73 12.79
N ASN A 267 11.77 -10.67 12.92
CA ASN A 267 12.45 -11.43 13.96
C ASN A 267 12.15 -10.73 15.28
N GLY A 268 11.16 -11.22 16.03
CA GLY A 268 10.83 -10.67 17.35
C GLY A 268 12.05 -10.58 18.26
N THR A 269 11.97 -9.74 19.30
CA THR A 269 12.92 -9.82 20.43
C THR A 269 12.91 -11.24 21.02
N PRO A 270 13.97 -11.69 21.72
CA PRO A 270 14.05 -13.06 22.25
C PRO A 270 12.83 -13.51 23.07
N ARG A 271 12.15 -12.57 23.74
CA ARG A 271 10.87 -12.77 24.49
C ARG A 271 9.62 -12.97 23.61
N ARG A 272 9.70 -12.74 22.30
CA ARG A 272 8.58 -12.78 21.33
C ARG A 272 8.80 -13.80 20.20
N ARG A 273 9.80 -14.70 20.33
CA ARG A 273 10.19 -15.69 19.30
C ARG A 273 9.09 -16.69 18.90
N GLU A 274 8.01 -16.80 19.68
CA GLU A 274 6.85 -17.62 19.32
C GLU A 274 5.88 -16.95 18.33
N LYS A 275 6.05 -15.67 17.99
CA LYS A 275 5.16 -14.93 17.08
C LYS A 275 5.94 -14.33 15.92
N THR A 276 5.96 -15.03 14.79
CA THR A 276 6.43 -14.48 13.50
C THR A 276 5.43 -13.42 13.05
N ASN A 277 5.69 -12.16 13.39
CA ASN A 277 4.83 -11.07 12.94
C ASN A 277 5.23 -10.67 11.52
N VAL A 278 4.26 -10.72 10.60
CA VAL A 278 4.44 -10.21 9.23
C VAL A 278 4.16 -8.72 9.24
N ALA A 279 5.16 -7.92 8.90
CA ALA A 279 5.04 -6.47 8.81
C ALA A 279 5.05 -6.00 7.36
N ILE A 280 4.41 -4.88 7.12
CA ILE A 280 4.51 -4.14 5.86
C ILE A 280 5.60 -3.09 6.04
N GLN A 281 6.53 -3.05 5.10
CA GLN A 281 7.49 -1.97 4.95
C GLN A 281 7.15 -1.17 3.70
N TYR A 282 6.92 0.13 3.89
CA TYR A 282 6.90 1.10 2.81
C TYR A 282 8.25 1.80 2.74
N PHE A 283 8.76 2.04 1.53
CA PHE A 283 10.03 2.73 1.38
C PHE A 283 10.16 3.53 0.08
N VAL A 284 10.92 4.61 0.14
CA VAL A 284 11.35 5.43 -1.01
C VAL A 284 12.88 5.54 -1.01
N PHE A 285 13.45 5.75 -2.20
CA PHE A 285 14.86 6.10 -2.34
C PHE A 285 14.97 7.58 -2.70
N VAL A 286 15.69 8.33 -1.87
CA VAL A 286 15.99 9.74 -2.09
C VAL A 286 17.49 9.86 -2.37
N LYS A 287 17.94 10.81 -3.18
CA LYS A 287 19.38 11.02 -3.32
C LYS A 287 19.96 11.52 -2.00
N LYS A 288 21.19 11.11 -1.66
CA LYS A 288 21.79 11.44 -0.36
C LYS A 288 21.90 12.96 -0.15
N GLU A 289 22.28 13.69 -1.18
CA GLU A 289 22.39 15.15 -1.20
C GLU A 289 21.05 15.89 -1.01
N GLU A 290 19.92 15.22 -1.29
CA GLU A 290 18.57 15.77 -1.13
C GLU A 290 17.98 15.46 0.27
N TRP A 291 18.57 14.51 1.03
CA TRP A 291 18.08 14.09 2.34
C TRP A 291 18.94 14.62 3.49
N ARG A 292 18.50 15.74 4.09
CA ARG A 292 19.22 16.49 5.15
C ARG A 292 18.98 15.97 6.58
N TRP A 293 18.29 14.85 6.74
CA TRP A 293 17.77 14.44 8.05
C TRP A 293 18.51 13.23 8.65
N LEU A 294 19.63 12.83 8.04
CA LEU A 294 20.50 11.76 8.56
C LEU A 294 21.11 12.11 9.92
N SER A 295 21.47 13.39 10.12
CA SER A 295 22.05 13.88 11.37
C SER A 295 20.96 14.18 12.38
N ILE A 296 21.10 13.62 13.59
CA ILE A 296 20.22 13.94 14.73
C ILE A 296 20.46 15.38 15.18
N GLU A 297 21.69 15.87 15.07
CA GLU A 297 22.08 17.23 15.42
C GLU A 297 21.39 18.26 14.50
N GLU A 298 21.34 18.00 13.19
CA GLU A 298 20.59 18.82 12.23
C GLU A 298 19.09 18.82 12.54
N LEU A 299 18.53 17.65 12.90
CA LEU A 299 17.13 17.52 13.29
C LEU A 299 16.80 18.33 14.56
N ILE A 300 17.66 18.25 15.59
CA ILE A 300 17.52 19.02 16.83
C ILE A 300 17.60 20.53 16.54
N LYS A 301 18.59 20.95 15.73
CA LYS A 301 18.76 22.35 15.36
C LYS A 301 17.50 22.89 14.68
N TYR A 302 16.91 22.11 13.78
CA TYR A 302 15.66 22.47 13.12
C TYR A 302 14.50 22.60 14.13
N ILE A 303 14.28 21.60 14.98
CA ILE A 303 13.21 21.61 16.00
C ILE A 303 13.34 22.83 16.93
N LYS A 304 14.54 23.11 17.42
CA LYS A 304 14.80 24.28 18.27
C LYS A 304 14.64 25.61 17.55
N ALA A 305 14.77 25.65 16.23
CA ALA A 305 14.60 26.87 15.44
C ALA A 305 13.13 27.15 15.05
N LEU A 306 12.21 26.20 15.23
CA LEU A 306 10.80 26.37 14.82
C LEU A 306 10.12 27.54 15.53
N GLY A 307 9.32 28.30 14.77
CA GLY A 307 8.38 29.28 15.28
C GLY A 307 7.18 28.62 15.97
N SER A 308 6.47 29.38 16.80
CA SER A 308 5.32 28.88 17.57
C SER A 308 4.20 28.32 16.68
N GLU A 309 4.06 28.82 15.45
CA GLU A 309 3.08 28.39 14.46
C GLU A 309 3.33 26.97 13.92
N ASP A 310 4.60 26.55 13.87
CA ASP A 310 5.02 25.28 13.33
C ASP A 310 5.18 24.18 14.39
N VAL A 311 5.36 24.55 15.66
CA VAL A 311 5.46 23.58 16.76
C VAL A 311 4.26 22.63 16.81
N PRO A 312 2.98 23.06 16.73
CA PRO A 312 1.86 22.13 16.75
C PRO A 312 1.90 21.10 15.62
N LYS A 313 2.36 21.49 14.42
CA LYS A 313 2.50 20.59 13.27
C LYS A 313 3.56 19.53 13.55
N LEU A 314 4.73 19.94 14.06
CA LEU A 314 5.78 19.04 14.51
C LEU A 314 5.25 18.04 15.55
N ILE A 315 4.60 18.52 16.61
CA ILE A 315 4.11 17.67 17.70
C ILE A 315 3.07 16.68 17.19
N ALA A 316 2.17 17.08 16.29
CA ALA A 316 1.20 16.18 15.67
C ALA A 316 1.89 15.03 14.91
N GLY A 317 2.94 15.32 14.13
CA GLY A 317 3.73 14.29 13.45
C GLY A 317 4.44 13.34 14.42
N ILE A 318 4.98 13.85 15.52
CA ILE A 318 5.60 12.99 16.55
C ILE A 318 4.55 12.11 17.22
N ILE A 319 3.38 12.67 17.52
CA ILE A 319 2.27 11.94 18.14
C ILE A 319 1.74 10.87 17.21
N ASP A 320 1.62 11.15 15.92
CA ASP A 320 1.12 10.20 14.93
C ASP A 320 2.04 8.98 14.75
N GLY A 321 3.37 9.16 14.86
CA GLY A 321 4.32 8.05 14.93
C GLY A 321 4.31 7.37 16.31
N ASP A 322 5.25 7.76 17.17
CA ASP A 322 5.54 7.07 18.44
C ASP A 322 4.79 7.65 19.67
N GLY A 323 4.04 8.74 19.53
CA GLY A 323 3.31 9.33 20.66
C GLY A 323 1.91 8.77 20.89
N SER A 324 1.29 9.21 22.00
CA SER A 324 0.01 8.72 22.48
C SER A 324 -0.85 9.82 23.09
N ILE A 325 -2.16 9.69 22.91
CA ILE A 325 -3.20 10.54 23.51
C ILE A 325 -4.06 9.64 24.40
N ARG A 326 -4.14 9.88 25.70
CA ARG A 326 -4.86 9.03 26.66
C ARG A 326 -5.72 9.82 27.63
N TYR A 327 -6.82 9.21 28.04
CA TYR A 327 -7.65 9.70 29.12
C TYR A 327 -7.60 8.71 30.28
N ASP A 328 -7.11 9.18 31.42
CA ASP A 328 -7.15 8.41 32.67
C ASP A 328 -8.52 8.63 33.31
N PHE A 329 -9.39 7.62 33.21
CA PHE A 329 -10.74 7.67 33.80
C PHE A 329 -10.73 7.71 35.33
N LYS A 330 -9.71 7.15 35.99
CA LYS A 330 -9.61 7.18 37.46
C LYS A 330 -9.26 8.57 37.95
N LYS A 331 -8.33 9.24 37.27
CA LYS A 331 -7.90 10.61 37.60
C LYS A 331 -8.75 11.68 36.92
N SER A 332 -9.59 11.30 35.95
CA SER A 332 -10.35 12.20 35.07
C SER A 332 -9.45 13.21 34.36
N THR A 333 -8.29 12.77 33.89
CA THR A 333 -7.26 13.63 33.29
C THR A 333 -6.80 13.14 31.92
N LEU A 334 -6.65 14.09 31.00
CA LEU A 334 -5.95 13.88 29.74
C LEU A 334 -4.44 13.84 29.95
N ASN A 335 -3.79 12.93 29.23
CA ASN A 335 -2.36 12.72 29.15
C ASN A 335 -1.95 12.59 27.68
N ILE A 336 -0.96 13.38 27.25
CA ILE A 336 -0.28 13.22 25.96
C ILE A 336 1.17 12.87 26.25
N SER A 337 1.64 11.76 25.68
CA SER A 337 2.99 11.27 25.92
C SER A 337 3.74 10.96 24.63
N ILE A 338 5.05 11.19 24.66
CA ILE A 338 6.00 10.87 23.59
C ILE A 338 7.11 10.05 24.22
N SER A 339 7.31 8.83 23.72
CA SER A 339 8.31 7.92 24.24
C SER A 339 9.52 7.83 23.30
N ALA A 340 10.71 7.77 23.90
CA ALA A 340 11.94 7.41 23.23
C ALA A 340 12.63 6.28 24.01
N CYS A 341 13.56 5.56 23.38
CA CYS A 341 14.43 4.67 24.12
C CYS A 341 15.33 5.48 25.08
N TYR A 342 15.54 4.95 26.29
CA TYR A 342 16.35 5.60 27.32
C TYR A 342 17.83 5.65 26.92
N ASN A 343 18.44 4.48 26.65
CA ASN A 343 19.86 4.37 26.31
C ASN A 343 20.17 4.62 24.82
N CYS A 344 19.62 5.68 24.24
CA CYS A 344 19.67 5.85 22.79
C CYS A 344 19.71 7.33 22.39
N LYS A 345 20.37 7.65 21.26
CA LYS A 345 20.46 9.00 20.70
C LYS A 345 19.10 9.69 20.45
N LYS A 346 17.98 8.96 20.37
CA LYS A 346 16.65 9.59 20.27
C LYS A 346 16.19 10.26 21.57
N ARG A 347 16.75 9.88 22.73
CA ARG A 347 16.42 10.50 24.03
C ARG A 347 16.57 12.02 24.00
N ILE A 348 17.61 12.53 23.35
CA ILE A 348 17.91 13.96 23.28
C ILE A 348 16.90 14.75 22.43
N LEU A 349 16.12 14.06 21.58
CA LEU A 349 15.00 14.70 20.86
C LEU A 349 13.89 15.10 21.83
N LEU A 350 13.69 14.39 22.94
CA LEU A 350 12.68 14.76 23.93
C LEU A 350 12.98 16.14 24.54
N ASP A 351 14.25 16.46 24.78
CA ASP A 351 14.65 17.76 25.33
C ASP A 351 14.36 18.90 24.32
N ALA A 352 14.66 18.66 23.03
CA ALA A 352 14.34 19.61 21.97
C ALA A 352 12.82 19.81 21.80
N VAL A 353 12.04 18.73 21.96
CA VAL A 353 10.57 18.76 21.92
C VAL A 353 10.00 19.49 23.14
N GLN A 354 10.54 19.27 24.34
CA GLN A 354 10.14 19.99 25.55
C GLN A 354 10.39 21.50 25.42
N GLU A 355 11.55 21.89 24.88
CA GLU A 355 11.86 23.29 24.58
C GLU A 355 10.86 23.90 23.58
N ALA A 356 10.54 23.17 22.51
CA ALA A 356 9.55 23.59 21.53
C ALA A 356 8.15 23.77 22.15
N LEU A 357 7.71 22.86 23.02
CA LEU A 357 6.46 23.00 23.79
C LEU A 357 6.48 24.23 24.72
N GLY A 358 7.65 24.55 25.29
CA GLY A 358 7.86 25.75 26.10
C GLY A 358 7.51 27.04 25.37
N LYS A 359 7.80 27.14 24.06
CA LYS A 359 7.43 28.29 23.21
C LYS A 359 5.92 28.49 23.10
N LEU A 360 5.13 27.44 23.27
CA LEU A 360 3.66 27.49 23.31
C LEU A 360 3.12 27.81 24.70
N GLY A 361 4.00 27.96 25.71
CA GLY A 361 3.62 28.01 27.12
C GLY A 361 2.93 26.72 27.56
N ILE A 362 3.41 25.57 27.10
CA ILE A 362 2.93 24.24 27.48
C ILE A 362 3.98 23.60 28.36
N LYS A 363 3.62 23.29 29.61
CA LYS A 363 4.50 22.61 30.55
C LYS A 363 4.45 21.10 30.29
N SER A 364 5.61 20.49 30.13
CA SER A 364 5.80 19.04 30.05
C SER A 364 6.83 18.59 31.07
N HIS A 365 6.84 17.28 31.36
CA HIS A 365 7.81 16.65 32.25
C HIS A 365 8.46 15.48 31.52
N ILE A 366 9.75 15.27 31.72
CA ILE A 366 10.44 14.09 31.20
C ILE A 366 10.80 13.22 32.40
N TYR A 367 10.46 11.94 32.31
CA TYR A 367 10.87 10.92 33.27
C TYR A 367 11.43 9.70 32.56
N GLU A 368 12.19 8.90 33.30
CA GLU A 368 12.89 7.73 32.79
C GLU A 368 12.36 6.48 33.47
N ASP A 369 12.13 5.45 32.66
CA ASP A 369 11.67 4.12 33.04
C ASP A 369 12.77 3.13 32.65
N GLU A 370 13.69 2.91 33.60
CA GLU A 370 14.83 2.02 33.41
C GLU A 370 14.40 0.57 33.16
N GLU A 371 13.32 0.11 33.81
CA GLU A 371 12.81 -1.25 33.69
C GLU A 371 12.41 -1.57 32.24
N HIS A 372 11.87 -0.58 31.54
CA HIS A 372 11.43 -0.71 30.16
C HIS A 372 12.37 -0.05 29.14
N ASN A 373 13.54 0.44 29.59
CA ASN A 373 14.52 1.17 28.80
C ASN A 373 13.86 2.30 27.98
N ALA A 374 12.99 3.06 28.61
CA ALA A 374 12.20 4.11 28.00
C ALA A 374 12.39 5.46 28.71
N ALA A 375 12.33 6.54 27.95
CA ALA A 375 12.18 7.89 28.47
C ALA A 375 10.90 8.47 27.88
N VAL A 376 10.13 9.18 28.70
CA VAL A 376 8.80 9.65 28.34
C VAL A 376 8.70 11.13 28.61
N LEU A 377 8.40 11.90 27.58
CA LEU A 377 7.92 13.27 27.71
C LEU A 377 6.40 13.22 27.87
N GLU A 378 5.90 13.80 28.96
CA GLU A 378 4.50 13.77 29.34
C GLU A 378 3.94 15.18 29.50
N VAL A 379 2.72 15.39 28.97
CA VAL A 379 1.91 16.59 29.14
C VAL A 379 0.58 16.18 29.74
N TYR A 380 0.22 16.74 30.90
CA TYR A 380 -1.00 16.35 31.63
C TYR A 380 -1.97 17.52 31.86
N GLY A 381 -3.23 17.17 32.12
CA GLY A 381 -4.26 18.09 32.62
C GLY A 381 -4.51 19.27 31.69
N LYS A 382 -4.56 20.49 32.25
CA LYS A 382 -4.86 21.72 31.48
C LYS A 382 -3.88 21.97 30.34
N ASN A 383 -2.59 21.65 30.53
CA ASN A 383 -1.57 21.77 29.48
C ASN A 383 -1.85 20.78 28.34
N ALA A 384 -2.30 19.56 28.67
CA ALA A 384 -2.62 18.55 27.67
C ALA A 384 -3.84 18.96 26.85
N ILE A 385 -4.87 19.53 27.47
CA ILE A 385 -6.07 20.03 26.77
C ILE A 385 -5.68 21.18 25.83
N LYS A 386 -4.86 22.12 26.32
CA LYS A 386 -4.33 23.22 25.50
C LYS A 386 -3.53 22.68 24.32
N LEU A 387 -2.66 21.70 24.53
CA LEU A 387 -1.90 21.05 23.46
C LEU A 387 -2.83 20.37 22.46
N LEU A 388 -3.79 19.57 22.95
CA LEU A 388 -4.74 18.82 22.12
C LEU A 388 -5.48 19.74 21.14
N ARG A 389 -5.99 20.89 21.63
CA ARG A 389 -6.66 21.89 20.78
C ARG A 389 -5.75 22.44 19.67
N LEU A 390 -4.45 22.56 19.91
CA LEU A 390 -3.50 23.07 18.91
C LEU A 390 -3.13 22.04 17.84
N ILE A 391 -3.06 20.75 18.21
CA ILE A 391 -2.55 19.70 17.33
C ILE A 391 -3.63 18.98 16.53
N THR A 392 -4.89 18.96 16.99
CA THR A 392 -5.89 18.00 16.47
C THR A 392 -6.11 18.11 14.96
N LYS A 393 -6.15 19.33 14.41
CA LYS A 393 -6.30 19.56 12.96
C LYS A 393 -5.11 19.11 12.09
N TYR A 394 -3.99 18.75 12.72
CA TYR A 394 -2.77 18.28 12.07
C TYR A 394 -2.51 16.78 12.31
N LEU A 395 -3.40 16.08 13.02
CA LEU A 395 -3.28 14.63 13.22
C LEU A 395 -3.82 13.91 11.99
N HIS A 396 -2.97 13.10 11.36
CA HIS A 396 -3.32 12.25 10.22
C HIS A 396 -3.61 10.82 10.67
N HIS A 397 -3.30 10.43 11.91
CA HIS A 397 -3.61 9.09 12.40
C HIS A 397 -5.10 8.98 12.80
N PRO A 398 -5.94 8.20 12.08
CA PRO A 398 -7.39 8.14 12.27
C PRO A 398 -7.85 7.96 13.72
N ILE A 399 -7.28 6.98 14.44
CA ILE A 399 -7.66 6.71 15.84
C ILE A 399 -7.23 7.84 16.77
N LYS A 400 -6.02 8.40 16.61
CA LYS A 400 -5.50 9.45 17.48
C LYS A 400 -6.28 10.75 17.25
N TRP A 401 -6.61 11.06 16.00
CA TRP A 401 -7.49 12.16 15.62
C TRP A 401 -8.89 11.99 16.22
N LEU A 402 -9.53 10.83 16.02
CA LEU A 402 -10.89 10.56 16.53
C LEU A 402 -10.95 10.64 18.06
N ARG A 403 -9.93 10.10 18.72
CA ARG A 403 -9.77 10.16 20.17
C ARG A 403 -9.59 11.61 20.64
N ALA A 404 -8.80 12.41 19.94
CA ALA A 404 -8.59 13.81 20.25
C ALA A 404 -9.89 14.62 20.17
N GLU A 405 -10.62 14.51 19.06
CA GLU A 405 -11.91 15.16 18.87
C GLU A 405 -12.94 14.74 19.93
N LEU A 406 -13.04 13.44 20.20
CA LEU A 406 -13.94 12.91 21.22
C LEU A 406 -13.64 13.51 22.61
N ILE A 407 -12.37 13.58 23.00
CA ILE A 407 -11.95 14.19 24.27
C ILE A 407 -12.34 15.68 24.29
N LEU A 408 -12.11 16.42 23.20
CA LEU A 408 -12.46 17.85 23.13
C LEU A 408 -13.97 18.07 23.24
N VAL A 409 -14.79 17.29 22.52
CA VAL A 409 -16.25 17.34 22.59
C VAL A 409 -16.77 17.05 24.00
N PHE A 410 -16.16 16.10 24.71
CA PHE A 410 -16.46 15.83 26.12
C PHE A 410 -16.08 17.01 27.03
N TYR A 411 -14.88 17.56 26.89
CA TYR A 411 -14.43 18.70 27.70
C TYR A 411 -15.23 19.99 27.44
N ASP A 412 -15.77 20.14 26.22
CA ASP A 412 -16.66 21.24 25.85
C ASP A 412 -18.11 21.03 26.36
N GLY A 413 -18.38 19.92 27.05
CA GLY A 413 -19.69 19.61 27.65
C GLY A 413 -20.77 19.21 26.65
N LYS A 414 -20.39 18.85 25.40
CA LYS A 414 -21.34 18.47 24.34
C LYS A 414 -21.87 17.05 24.46
N ILE A 415 -21.13 16.17 25.17
CA ILE A 415 -21.53 14.81 25.49
C ILE A 415 -21.35 14.54 26.98
N ASN A 416 -22.14 13.62 27.53
CA ASN A 416 -22.01 13.19 28.92
C ASN A 416 -20.89 12.15 29.09
N TYR A 417 -20.57 11.85 30.35
CA TYR A 417 -19.50 10.91 30.70
C TYR A 417 -19.75 9.49 30.16
N ASP A 418 -20.98 8.99 30.23
CA ASP A 418 -21.30 7.63 29.76
C ASP A 418 -21.10 7.48 28.26
N THR A 419 -21.58 8.47 27.49
CA THR A 419 -21.37 8.55 26.03
C THR A 419 -19.88 8.63 25.71
N PHE A 420 -19.13 9.45 26.46
CA PHE A 420 -17.69 9.56 26.29
C PHE A 420 -16.97 8.23 26.53
N VAL A 421 -17.29 7.53 27.63
CA VAL A 421 -16.71 6.21 27.95
C VAL A 421 -17.00 5.20 26.84
N GLU A 422 -18.24 5.13 26.38
CA GLU A 422 -18.67 4.20 25.32
C GLU A 422 -17.88 4.41 24.03
N LEU A 423 -17.86 5.64 23.50
CA LEU A 423 -17.14 5.95 22.27
C LEU A 423 -15.63 5.82 22.44
N TYR A 424 -15.08 6.23 23.58
CA TYR A 424 -13.64 6.19 23.83
C TYR A 424 -13.11 4.75 23.83
N ASN A 425 -13.89 3.81 24.37
CA ASN A 425 -13.52 2.39 24.39
C ASN A 425 -13.31 1.80 22.99
N GLN A 426 -14.02 2.29 21.97
CA GLN A 426 -13.83 1.84 20.58
C GLN A 426 -12.49 2.28 19.99
N THR A 427 -11.90 3.36 20.53
CA THR A 427 -10.59 3.89 20.11
C THR A 427 -9.42 3.21 20.82
N LYS A 428 -9.67 2.44 21.89
CA LYS A 428 -8.62 1.71 22.61
C LYS A 428 -8.10 0.56 21.77
N TYR A 429 -6.82 0.27 21.93
CA TYR A 429 -6.26 -0.97 21.43
C TYR A 429 -6.52 -2.08 22.45
N GLY A 430 -6.89 -3.26 21.96
CA GLY A 430 -7.00 -4.46 22.77
C GLY A 430 -5.64 -5.09 23.03
N ASP A 431 -5.53 -5.79 24.16
CA ASP A 431 -4.32 -6.54 24.55
C ASP A 431 -4.25 -7.93 23.88
N SER A 432 -5.28 -8.32 23.13
CA SER A 432 -5.37 -9.62 22.46
C SER A 432 -4.71 -9.58 21.08
N ASN A 433 -4.19 -10.72 20.62
CA ASN A 433 -3.73 -10.89 19.23
C ASN A 433 -4.88 -10.77 18.21
N ASN A 434 -6.13 -10.69 18.66
CA ASN A 434 -7.32 -10.58 17.83
C ASN A 434 -7.88 -9.16 17.78
N ASP A 435 -7.19 -8.17 18.35
CA ASP A 435 -7.59 -6.77 18.18
C ASP A 435 -7.39 -6.41 16.70
N PRO A 436 -8.47 -6.10 15.93
CA PRO A 436 -8.38 -5.81 14.50
C PRO A 436 -7.52 -4.57 14.19
N LYS A 437 -7.16 -3.77 15.20
CA LYS A 437 -6.23 -2.65 15.05
C LYS A 437 -4.76 -3.13 15.04
N ARG A 438 -4.39 -4.14 15.84
CA ARG A 438 -2.99 -4.61 15.99
C ARG A 438 -2.71 -5.85 15.14
N TYR A 439 -1.53 -5.94 14.54
CA TYR A 439 -1.08 -7.14 13.80
C TYR A 439 -1.89 -7.53 12.55
N HIS A 440 -2.89 -6.73 12.15
CA HIS A 440 -3.71 -6.92 10.94
C HIS A 440 -3.33 -5.98 9.79
N GLY A 441 -2.14 -5.39 9.82
CA GLY A 441 -1.65 -4.50 8.75
C GLY A 441 -1.65 -5.16 7.37
N LEU A 442 -1.15 -6.40 7.26
CA LEU A 442 -1.14 -7.14 5.99
C LEU A 442 -2.55 -7.42 5.47
N GLU A 443 -3.46 -7.81 6.36
CA GLU A 443 -4.86 -8.04 6.01
C GLU A 443 -5.52 -6.75 5.53
N THR A 444 -5.27 -5.64 6.23
CA THR A 444 -5.76 -4.31 5.83
C THR A 444 -5.24 -3.91 4.46
N LEU A 445 -3.95 -4.09 4.19
CA LEU A 445 -3.38 -3.83 2.87
C LEU A 445 -4.01 -4.70 1.78
N ALA A 446 -4.26 -5.99 2.08
CA ALA A 446 -4.90 -6.91 1.14
C ALA A 446 -6.34 -6.51 0.82
N GLN A 447 -7.08 -5.96 1.78
CA GLN A 447 -8.44 -5.43 1.60
C GLN A 447 -8.47 -4.05 0.95
N ALA A 448 -7.52 -3.18 1.27
CA ALA A 448 -7.42 -1.82 0.74
C ALA A 448 -6.93 -1.78 -0.72
N ALA A 449 -6.22 -2.80 -1.19
CA ALA A 449 -5.78 -2.90 -2.56
C ALA A 449 -6.93 -3.36 -3.47
N PRO A 450 -7.47 -2.52 -4.39
CA PRO A 450 -8.09 -3.06 -5.59
C PRO A 450 -7.01 -3.87 -6.29
N GLN A 451 -7.12 -5.20 -6.27
CA GLN A 451 -6.09 -6.15 -6.72
C GLN A 451 -5.69 -5.88 -8.18
N THR A 452 -4.72 -4.98 -8.38
CA THR A 452 -4.00 -4.74 -9.65
C THR A 452 -2.50 -4.93 -9.46
N HIS A 453 -2.11 -5.75 -8.49
CA HIS A 453 -0.73 -6.15 -8.26
C HIS A 453 -0.50 -7.60 -8.70
N THR A 454 -0.37 -7.82 -10.00
CA THR A 454 0.35 -9.00 -10.51
C THR A 454 1.36 -8.61 -11.58
N HIS A 455 2.62 -8.73 -11.18
CA HIS A 455 3.89 -8.77 -11.94
C HIS A 455 4.59 -7.45 -12.28
N GLY A 456 5.75 -7.29 -11.63
CA GLY A 456 6.67 -6.17 -11.77
C GLY A 456 7.21 -5.98 -13.18
N ASN A 457 7.32 -4.71 -13.57
CA ASN A 457 8.02 -4.32 -14.77
C ASN A 457 9.53 -4.44 -14.51
N LYS A 458 10.21 -5.26 -15.31
CA LYS A 458 11.68 -5.28 -15.39
C LYS A 458 12.12 -4.01 -16.12
N ASN A 459 12.38 -2.94 -15.39
CA ASN A 459 13.23 -1.86 -15.87
C ASN A 459 14.15 -1.43 -14.73
N HIS A 460 15.45 -1.73 -14.91
CA HIS A 460 16.60 -1.26 -14.14
C HIS A 460 16.39 -1.13 -12.61
N GLN A 461 16.06 -2.24 -11.96
CA GLN A 461 16.52 -2.42 -10.58
C GLN A 461 18.04 -2.69 -10.63
N PRO A 462 18.89 -1.99 -9.86
CA PRO A 462 20.22 -2.49 -9.57
C PRO A 462 20.07 -3.93 -9.07
N HIS A 463 20.89 -4.84 -9.60
CA HIS A 463 20.76 -6.28 -9.44
C HIS A 463 20.39 -6.68 -7.99
N LYS A 464 19.38 -7.55 -7.88
CA LYS A 464 18.81 -8.16 -6.66
C LYS A 464 19.80 -8.93 -5.75
N LYS A 465 21.11 -8.85 -5.98
CA LYS A 465 22.09 -9.65 -5.22
C LYS A 465 22.61 -9.02 -3.93
N GLU A 466 22.30 -7.75 -3.63
CA GLU A 466 22.83 -7.09 -2.40
C GLU A 466 21.84 -6.16 -1.66
N LEU A 467 20.52 -6.22 -1.95
CA LEU A 467 19.54 -5.24 -1.42
C LEU A 467 18.65 -5.76 -0.28
N ASN A 468 19.07 -6.83 0.42
CA ASN A 468 18.46 -7.26 1.68
C ASN A 468 19.12 -6.58 2.90
N ASN A 469 19.70 -5.39 2.74
CA ASN A 469 20.12 -4.60 3.89
C ASN A 469 18.86 -4.00 4.52
N TRP A 470 18.44 -4.61 5.62
CA TRP A 470 17.41 -4.07 6.49
C TRP A 470 17.98 -2.77 7.07
N CYS A 471 17.43 -1.61 6.67
CA CYS A 471 17.67 -0.40 7.46
C CYS A 471 17.07 -0.71 8.83
N ARG A 472 17.92 -0.94 9.84
CA ARG A 472 17.47 -0.80 11.21
C ARG A 472 16.97 0.65 11.33
N ARG A 473 15.87 0.88 12.07
CA ARG A 473 15.65 2.20 12.67
C ARG A 473 17.01 2.62 13.21
N ARG A 474 17.53 3.81 12.83
CA ARG A 474 18.86 4.36 13.25
C ARG A 474 19.29 3.65 14.53
N ASP A 475 20.36 2.84 14.55
CA ASP A 475 20.68 1.81 15.58
C ASP A 475 20.31 2.21 17.02
N LEU A 476 19.04 2.06 17.33
CA LEU A 476 18.38 2.52 18.54
C LEU A 476 17.22 1.55 18.66
N ASN A 477 17.30 0.66 19.66
CA ASN A 477 16.26 -0.32 19.95
C ASN A 477 14.89 0.35 19.82
N PRO A 478 13.89 -0.29 19.18
CA PRO A 478 12.53 0.20 19.32
C PRO A 478 12.28 0.33 20.81
N GLY A 479 11.93 1.54 21.27
CA GLY A 479 11.25 1.65 22.55
C GLY A 479 10.11 0.65 22.55
N PRO A 480 9.71 0.12 23.71
CA PRO A 480 8.49 -0.68 23.79
C PRO A 480 7.39 0.07 23.01
N PRO A 481 6.59 -0.63 22.18
CA PRO A 481 5.48 0.00 21.46
C PRO A 481 4.73 0.90 22.42
N GLY A 482 4.54 2.15 22.02
CA GLY A 482 4.03 3.27 22.84
C GLY A 482 3.23 2.75 24.01
N TYR A 483 3.83 2.86 25.18
CA TYR A 483 3.47 2.28 26.45
C TYR A 483 1.99 2.53 26.74
N GLU A 484 1.00 1.78 26.23
CA GLU A 484 -0.39 1.76 26.71
C GLU A 484 -0.44 0.64 27.77
N PRO A 485 -0.14 0.92 29.05
CA PRO A 485 -0.11 -0.11 30.06
C PRO A 485 -1.52 -0.20 30.67
N TYR A 486 -2.05 -1.43 30.71
CA TYR A 486 -3.03 -1.91 31.68
C TYR A 486 -4.38 -1.17 31.76
N ALA A 487 -5.36 -1.68 31.02
CA ALA A 487 -6.77 -1.51 31.36
C ALA A 487 -7.42 -2.88 31.58
N GLY A 488 -7.04 -3.55 32.67
CA GLY A 488 -7.80 -4.68 33.20
C GLY A 488 -6.93 -5.73 33.85
N LEU A 489 -6.66 -5.56 35.15
CA LEU A 489 -6.61 -6.64 36.15
C LEU A 489 -6.52 -5.95 37.53
N SER A 490 -7.60 -6.00 38.29
CA SER A 490 -7.60 -5.82 39.74
C SER A 490 -8.06 -7.14 40.39
N PRO A 491 -7.68 -7.38 41.65
CA PRO A 491 -7.09 -8.65 42.10
C PRO A 491 -8.13 -9.64 42.63
N GLN A 492 -7.87 -10.93 42.45
CA GLN A 492 -8.39 -12.02 43.29
C GLN A 492 -7.24 -13.02 43.40
N GLY A 493 -6.52 -13.08 44.53
CA GLY A 493 -6.85 -13.77 45.79
C GLY A 493 -5.79 -14.88 45.94
N ALA A 494 -5.16 -15.19 47.07
CA ALA A 494 -5.33 -14.92 48.50
C ALA A 494 -4.01 -15.38 49.21
N PRO A 495 -3.90 -15.53 50.55
CA PRO A 495 -4.61 -14.94 51.67
C PRO A 495 -3.67 -14.20 52.65
N ALA A 496 -4.28 -13.61 53.67
CA ALA A 496 -3.68 -12.91 54.80
C ALA A 496 -2.52 -13.67 55.50
N ARG A 497 -1.46 -12.92 55.85
CA ARG A 497 -0.78 -13.05 57.14
C ARG A 497 -0.54 -11.67 57.73
N LEU A 498 -1.34 -11.38 58.75
CA LEU A 498 -1.00 -10.47 59.83
C LEU A 498 0.21 -11.02 60.57
N SER A 499 1.24 -10.19 60.77
CA SER A 499 1.88 -9.99 62.09
C SER A 499 3.05 -9.00 61.98
N TYR A 500 2.78 -7.80 62.52
CA TYR A 500 3.57 -6.73 63.16
C TYR A 500 5.12 -6.72 63.20
N PRO A 501 5.71 -5.51 63.41
CA PRO A 501 7.11 -5.17 63.15
C PRO A 501 8.03 -5.39 64.36
N GLY A 502 9.34 -5.37 64.11
CA GLY A 502 10.34 -5.12 65.15
C GLY A 502 11.70 -5.76 64.87
N VAL A 503 12.71 -4.89 64.83
CA VAL A 503 14.17 -5.09 64.77
C VAL A 503 14.77 -5.37 63.39
#